data_AF-A0A961BJ61-F1
#
_entry.id   AF-A0A961BJ61-F1
#
_cell.length_a   1.000
_cell.length_b   1.000
_cell.length_c   1.000
_cell.angle_alpha   90.00
_cell.angle_beta   90.00
_cell.angle_gamma   90.00
#
_symmetry.space_group_name_H-M   'P 1'
#
loop_
_entity.id
_entity.type
_entity.pdbx_description
1 polymer ?
#
loop_
_entity_poly.entity_id
_entity_poly.type
_entity_poly.pdbx_seq_one_letter_code
_entity_poly.pdbx_strand_id
1 'polypeptide(L)' 'MNLPDTIVCVDCGQPARLMTAEPEFGWECGDIVAYRCTGCHDRWDVVIGDEDSDLPSETSLMVRQWFLDREDQKG' A
#
# COMPACT_ATOMS: atom_id res chain seq x y z
N MET A 1 12.42 3.16 9.04
CA MET A 1 11.02 3.64 8.98
C MET A 1 10.23 3.06 10.16
N ASN A 2 9.21 3.75 10.68
CA ASN A 2 8.35 3.20 11.74
C ASN A 2 7.03 2.72 11.14
N LEU A 3 6.80 1.40 11.15
CA LEU A 3 5.56 0.80 10.65
C LEU A 3 4.52 0.69 11.77
N PRO A 4 3.22 0.84 11.44
CA PRO A 4 2.17 0.63 12.42
C PRO A 4 2.06 -0.86 12.77
N ASP A 5 1.94 -1.18 14.05
CA ASP A 5 1.67 -2.55 14.53
C ASP A 5 0.32 -3.10 14.04
N THR A 6 -0.60 -2.20 13.64
CA THR A 6 -1.95 -2.56 13.22
C THR A 6 -2.44 -1.67 12.08
N ILE A 7 -3.08 -2.30 11.09
CA ILE A 7 -3.78 -1.65 9.98
C ILE A 7 -5.27 -2.03 9.99
N VAL A 8 -6.07 -1.35 9.18
CA VAL A 8 -7.47 -1.71 8.93
C VAL A 8 -7.54 -2.75 7.81
N CYS A 9 -8.23 -3.86 8.04
CA CYS A 9 -8.47 -4.86 7.00
C CYS A 9 -9.40 -4.29 5.91
N VAL A 10 -8.99 -4.38 4.65
CA VAL A 10 -9.77 -3.87 3.50
C VAL A 10 -11.08 -4.63 3.28
N ASP A 11 -11.12 -5.92 3.65
CA ASP A 11 -12.30 -6.77 3.40
C ASP A 11 -13.37 -6.67 4.49
N CYS A 12 -12.98 -6.55 5.76
CA CYS A 12 -13.91 -6.64 6.89
C CYS A 12 -13.86 -5.46 7.87
N GLY A 13 -12.94 -4.51 7.67
CA GLY A 13 -12.77 -3.33 8.52
C GLY A 13 -12.23 -3.60 9.92
N GLN A 14 -12.02 -4.85 10.32
CA GLN A 14 -11.42 -5.22 11.61
C GLN A 14 -9.90 -5.00 11.60
N PRO A 15 -9.26 -4.83 12.77
CA PRO A 15 -7.82 -4.65 12.84
C PRO A 15 -7.05 -5.86 12.32
N ALA A 16 -5.96 -5.61 11.61
CA ALA A 16 -4.98 -6.60 11.18
C ALA A 16 -3.61 -6.27 11.78
N ARG A 17 -2.97 -7.27 12.39
CA ARG A 17 -1.71 -7.10 13.14
C ARG A 17 -0.50 -7.50 12.31
N LEU A 18 0.60 -6.76 12.49
CA LEU A 18 1.89 -7.05 11.87
C LEU A 18 2.40 -8.42 12.32
N MET A 19 2.79 -9.25 11.35
CA MET A 19 3.35 -10.58 11.57
C MET A 19 4.84 -10.66 11.27
N THR A 20 5.35 -9.81 10.37
CA THR A 20 6.77 -9.81 10.01
C THR A 20 7.57 -9.10 11.10
N ALA A 21 8.63 -9.76 11.59
CA ALA A 21 9.56 -9.16 12.54
C ALA A 21 10.42 -8.10 11.83
N GLU A 22 10.78 -7.05 12.58
CA GLU A 22 11.67 -6.01 12.08
C GLU A 22 13.07 -6.58 11.78
N PRO A 23 13.64 -6.28 10.60
CA PRO A 23 15.00 -6.70 10.25
C PRO A 23 16.06 -5.94 11.04
N GLU A 24 17.29 -6.47 11.07
CA GLU A 24 18.38 -5.94 11.91
C GLU A 24 18.73 -4.47 11.63
N PHE A 25 18.56 -4.04 10.38
CA PHE A 25 18.84 -2.66 9.94
C PHE A 25 17.58 -1.78 9.87
N GLY A 26 16.44 -2.29 10.33
CA GLY A 26 15.14 -1.61 10.24
C GLY A 26 14.54 -1.68 8.84
N TRP A 27 13.30 -1.19 8.73
CA TRP A 27 12.51 -1.22 7.49
C TRP A 27 12.96 -0.21 6.42
N GLU A 28 12.97 -0.65 5.16
CA GLU A 28 13.25 0.15 3.97
C GLU A 28 12.06 0.19 2.98
N CYS A 29 12.01 1.23 2.15
CA CYS A 29 11.00 1.34 1.09
C CYS A 29 11.14 0.17 0.10
N GLY A 30 10.02 -0.44 -0.28
CA GLY A 30 9.98 -1.61 -1.16
C GLY A 30 10.01 -2.96 -0.44
N ASP A 31 10.32 -2.99 0.86
CA ASP A 31 10.17 -4.21 1.66
C ASP A 31 8.71 -4.68 1.70
N ILE A 32 8.51 -5.98 1.90
CA ILE A 32 7.17 -6.59 1.99
C ILE A 32 6.93 -7.07 3.42
N VAL A 33 5.86 -6.58 4.01
CA VAL A 33 5.42 -6.96 5.36
C VAL A 33 4.05 -7.64 5.32
N ALA A 34 3.87 -8.62 6.20
CA ALA A 34 2.64 -9.39 6.31
C ALA A 34 1.81 -8.91 7.50
N TYR A 35 0.53 -8.66 7.27
CA TYR A 35 -0.47 -8.40 8.31
C TYR A 35 -1.52 -9.51 8.33
N ARG A 36 -2.03 -9.86 9.51
CA ARG A 36 -3.13 -10.83 9.64
C ARG A 36 -4.32 -10.21 10.36
N CYS A 37 -5.49 -10.30 9.74
CA CYS A 37 -6.74 -9.78 10.30
C CYS A 37 -7.23 -10.59 11.50
N THR A 38 -7.72 -9.92 12.55
CA THR A 38 -8.34 -10.58 13.71
C THR A 38 -9.80 -10.96 13.47
N GLY A 39 -10.43 -10.44 12.41
CA GLY A 39 -11.81 -10.71 12.04
C GLY A 39 -11.94 -11.84 11.03
N CYS A 40 -11.49 -11.62 9.78
CA CYS A 40 -11.59 -12.62 8.71
C CYS A 40 -10.45 -13.65 8.69
N HIS A 41 -9.38 -13.43 9.49
CA HIS A 41 -8.17 -14.27 9.53
C HIS A 41 -7.33 -14.30 8.24
N ASP A 42 -7.72 -13.54 7.21
CA ASP A 42 -6.92 -13.38 6.00
C ASP A 42 -5.60 -12.65 6.27
N ARG A 43 -4.67 -12.88 5.34
CA ARG A 43 -3.32 -12.29 5.32
C ARG A 43 -3.21 -11.27 4.21
N TRP A 44 -2.54 -10.16 4.50
CA TRP A 44 -2.22 -9.10 3.57
C TRP A 44 -0.70 -8.94 3.47
N ASP A 45 -0.16 -8.99 2.26
CA ASP A 45 1.23 -8.67 1.97
C ASP A 45 1.29 -7.24 1.42
N VAL A 46 1.91 -6.34 2.18
CA VAL A 46 1.92 -4.90 1.93
C VAL A 46 3.35 -4.48 1.62
N VAL A 47 3.52 -3.74 0.51
CA VAL A 47 4.80 -3.12 0.15
C VAL A 47 4.95 -1.82 0.92
N ILE A 48 6.09 -1.62 1.57
CA ILE A 48 6.42 -0.36 2.24
C ILE A 48 6.59 0.73 1.18
N GLY A 49 5.71 1.72 1.20
CA GLY A 49 5.78 2.89 0.33
C GLY A 49 6.83 3.89 0.80
N ASP A 50 7.23 4.78 -0.11
CA ASP A 50 8.08 5.93 0.23
C ASP A 50 7.22 7.05 0.83
N GLU A 51 7.68 7.66 1.93
CA GLU A 51 6.92 8.71 2.65
C GLU A 51 6.64 9.95 1.76
N ASP A 52 7.45 10.19 0.72
CA ASP A 52 7.25 11.28 -0.25
C ASP A 52 6.41 10.87 -1.49
N SER A 53 5.95 9.62 -1.57
CA SER A 53 5.26 9.06 -2.74
C SER A 53 3.75 9.35 -2.81
N ASP A 54 3.21 10.26 -1.99
CA ASP A 54 1.88 10.83 -2.24
C ASP A 54 1.83 11.62 -3.56
N LEU A 55 3.01 11.92 -4.14
CA LEU A 55 3.10 12.35 -5.53
C LEU A 55 2.86 11.15 -6.45
N PRO A 56 1.91 11.26 -7.40
CA PRO A 56 1.72 10.21 -8.40
C PRO A 56 3.06 9.97 -9.11
N SER A 57 3.54 8.73 -9.07
CA SER A 57 4.70 8.32 -9.85
C SER A 57 4.51 8.72 -11.32
N GLU A 58 5.60 8.91 -12.08
CA GLU A 58 5.50 9.26 -13.51
C GLU A 58 4.53 8.32 -14.26
N THR A 59 4.54 7.03 -13.91
CA THR A 59 3.60 6.03 -14.42
C THR A 59 2.14 6.35 -14.05
N SER A 60 1.87 6.75 -12.82
CA SER A 60 0.53 7.15 -12.36
C SER A 60 0.05 8.44 -13.05
N LEU A 61 0.96 9.39 -13.30
CA LEU A 61 0.67 10.59 -14.08
C LEU A 61 0.34 10.27 -15.55
N MET A 62 1.10 9.36 -16.16
CA MET A 62 0.85 8.92 -17.55
C MET A 62 -0.49 8.23 -17.71
N VAL A 63 -0.87 7.35 -16.77
CA VAL A 63 -2.18 6.68 -16.80
C VAL A 63 -3.32 7.69 -16.63
N ARG A 64 -3.19 8.64 -15.69
CA ARG A 64 -4.18 9.72 -15.50
C ARG A 64 -4.31 10.60 -16.73
N GLN A 65 -3.20 11.00 -17.34
CA GLN A 65 -3.22 11.83 -18.55
C GLN A 65 -3.85 11.09 -19.72
N TRP A 66 -3.55 9.79 -19.91
CA TRP A 66 -4.17 8.97 -20.95
C TRP A 66 -5.69 8.87 -20.79
N PHE A 67 -6.20 8.74 -19.56
CA PHE A 67 -7.65 8.75 -19.31
C PHE A 67 -8.27 10.09 -19.71
N LEU A 68 -7.65 11.22 -19.36
CA LEU A 68 -8.13 12.56 -19.71
C LEU A 68 -8.13 12.78 -21.23
N ASP A 69 -7.02 12.44 -21.90
CA ASP A 69 -6.88 12.60 -23.36
C ASP A 69 -7.90 11.76 -24.13
N ARG A 70 -8.29 10.60 -23.58
CA ARG A 70 -9.27 9.70 -24.19
C ARG A 70 -10.71 10.18 -24.02
N GLU A 71 -11.04 10.94 -22.98
CA GLU A 71 -12.37 11.53 -22.82
C GLU A 71 -12.60 12.67 -23.82
N ASP A 72 -11.58 13.46 -24.11
CA ASP A 72 -11.63 14.56 -25.09
C ASP A 72 -11.87 14.03 -26.52
N GLN A 73 -11.33 12.85 -26.85
CA GLN A 73 -11.47 12.22 -28.18
C GLN A 73 -12.83 11.55 -28.44
N LYS A 74 -13.79 11.62 -27.51
CA LYS A 74 -15.16 11.13 -27.73
C LYS A 74 -16.13 12.19 -28.28
N GLY A 75 -15.64 13.41 -28.53
CA GLY A 75 -16.37 14.49 -29.19
C GLY A 75 -16.63 14.25 -30.67
#